data_AF-A0A2M8AT54-F1
#
_entry.id   AF-A0A2M8AT54-F1
#
_cell.length_a   1.000
_cell.length_b   1.000
_cell.length_c   1.000
_cell.angle_alpha   90.00
_cell.angle_beta   90.00
_cell.angle_gamma   90.00
#
_symmetry.space_group_name_H-M   'P 1'
#
loop_
_entity.id
_entity.type
_entity.pdbx_description
1 polymer ?
#
loop_
_entity_poly.entity_id
_entity_poly.type
_entity_poly.pdbx_seq_one_letter_code
_entity_poly.pdbx_strand_id
1 'polypeptide(L)'
;MTKKNQLLKIILLCVIFVGIYFPTFCWMIAQFMVDDSNYSHGFLIPIVCLWLVWQMRDNLKNMVIESAKCGLWMTGAGLIIHVLALSVKVDFISALSMLMTIVGIILHLFGWKMMRVLIFPVGFLFFMIPFPDVFTIFLTYKLKIMATHGAVATVNAIGIPCIAEGAKIILPDTFLEVG
;
A
#
# COMPACT_ATOMS: atom_id res chain seq x y z
N MET A 1 -34.34 9.11 2.27
CA MET A 1 -33.88 8.01 3.15
C MET A 1 -33.52 8.60 4.50
N THR A 2 -34.04 8.04 5.61
CA THR A 2 -33.69 8.48 6.97
C THR A 2 -32.19 8.24 7.24
N LYS A 3 -31.52 9.16 7.96
CA LYS A 3 -30.09 9.04 8.32
C LYS A 3 -29.73 7.67 8.92
N LYS A 4 -30.65 7.08 9.69
CA LYS A 4 -30.53 5.75 10.30
C LYS A 4 -30.35 4.62 9.28
N ASN A 5 -31.13 4.64 8.18
CA ASN A 5 -31.03 3.62 7.14
C ASN A 5 -29.73 3.73 6.33
N GLN A 6 -29.18 4.94 6.20
CA GLN A 6 -27.87 5.13 5.57
C GLN A 6 -26.73 4.60 6.44
N LEU A 7 -26.77 4.89 7.74
CA LEU A 7 -25.77 4.38 8.68
C LEU A 7 -25.74 2.84 8.71
N LEU A 8 -26.91 2.20 8.73
CA LEU A 8 -27.02 0.73 8.70
C LEU A 8 -26.39 0.14 7.43
N LYS A 9 -26.63 0.75 6.27
CA LYS A 9 -26.04 0.32 5.00
C LYS A 9 -24.52 0.43 5.00
N ILE A 10 -23.97 1.53 5.53
CA ILE A 10 -22.53 1.74 5.63
C ILE A 10 -21.91 0.68 6.55
N ILE A 11 -22.49 0.45 7.73
CA ILE A 11 -22.02 -0.57 8.67
C ILE A 11 -22.02 -1.95 8.01
N LEU A 12 -23.12 -2.33 7.34
CA LEU A 12 -23.23 -3.61 6.65
C LEU A 12 -22.17 -3.75 5.55
N LEU A 13 -21.95 -2.71 4.74
CA LEU A 13 -20.91 -2.70 3.70
C LEU A 13 -19.51 -2.84 4.30
N CYS A 14 -19.22 -2.16 5.42
CA CYS A 14 -17.95 -2.29 6.11
C CYS A 14 -17.73 -3.72 6.63
N VAL A 15 -18.75 -4.34 7.24
CA VAL A 15 -18.66 -5.72 7.74
C VAL A 15 -18.42 -6.71 6.60
N ILE A 16 -19.17 -6.58 5.50
CA ILE A 16 -19.01 -7.44 4.32
C ILE A 16 -17.61 -7.25 3.72
N PHE A 17 -17.16 -6.00 3.57
CA PHE A 17 -15.84 -5.68 3.04
C PHE A 17 -14.72 -6.31 3.89
N VAL A 18 -14.77 -6.13 5.21
CA VAL A 18 -13.78 -6.73 6.13
C VAL A 18 -13.83 -8.26 6.06
N GLY A 19 -15.03 -8.86 5.98
CA GLY A 19 -15.16 -10.31 5.84
C GLY A 19 -14.56 -10.86 4.55
N ILE A 20 -14.77 -10.18 3.42
CA ILE A 20 -14.25 -10.60 2.11
C ILE A 20 -12.72 -10.47 2.04
N TYR A 21 -12.17 -9.38 2.57
CA TYR A 21 -10.74 -9.09 2.55
C TYR A 21 -10.00 -9.58 3.81
N PHE A 22 -10.66 -10.34 4.68
CA PHE A 22 -10.05 -10.92 5.88
C PHE A 22 -8.73 -11.66 5.62
N PRO A 23 -8.61 -12.58 4.62
CA PRO A 23 -7.33 -13.24 4.35
C PRO A 23 -6.22 -12.24 3.96
N THR A 24 -6.57 -11.21 3.18
CA THR A 24 -5.64 -10.15 2.76
C THR A 24 -5.15 -9.34 3.97
N PHE A 25 -6.05 -8.98 4.89
CA PHE A 25 -5.67 -8.29 6.13
C PHE A 25 -4.74 -9.15 6.99
N CYS A 26 -5.03 -10.45 7.13
CA CYS A 26 -4.16 -11.37 7.86
C CYS A 26 -2.76 -11.45 7.23
N TRP A 27 -2.67 -11.54 5.91
CA TRP A 27 -1.41 -11.51 5.19
C TRP A 27 -0.64 -10.19 5.42
N MET A 28 -1.31 -9.04 5.30
CA MET A 28 -0.68 -7.73 5.54
C MET A 28 -0.16 -7.60 6.97
N ILE A 29 -0.97 -7.98 7.96
CA ILE A 29 -0.58 -7.95 9.38
C ILE A 29 0.63 -8.84 9.62
N ALA A 30 0.66 -10.05 9.03
CA ALA A 30 1.80 -10.94 9.13
C ALA A 30 3.07 -10.26 8.58
N GLN A 31 2.98 -9.58 7.43
CA GLN A 31 4.10 -8.85 6.83
C GLN A 31 4.59 -7.65 7.66
N PHE A 32 3.69 -6.99 8.38
CA PHE A 32 4.06 -5.85 9.25
C PHE A 32 4.76 -6.30 10.53
N MET A 33 4.50 -7.54 10.96
CA MET A 33 5.04 -8.14 12.18
C MET A 33 6.34 -8.91 11.95
N VAL A 34 6.81 -9.05 10.71
CA VAL A 34 8.13 -9.63 10.43
C VAL A 34 9.21 -8.76 11.08
N ASP A 35 10.16 -9.39 11.78
CA ASP A 35 11.31 -8.69 12.36
C ASP A 35 12.13 -8.01 11.25
N ASP A 36 12.60 -6.78 11.51
CA ASP A 36 13.28 -5.92 10.53
C ASP A 36 12.47 -5.63 9.25
N SER A 37 11.13 -5.75 9.32
CA SER A 37 10.25 -5.41 8.21
C SER A 37 10.29 -3.93 7.87
N ASN A 38 10.52 -3.63 6.59
CA ASN A 38 10.35 -2.28 6.04
C ASN A 38 8.88 -1.80 6.09
N TYR A 39 7.93 -2.67 6.44
CA TYR A 39 6.49 -2.40 6.43
C TYR A 39 5.84 -2.34 7.82
N SER A 40 6.59 -2.33 8.93
CA SER A 40 5.99 -2.22 10.27
C SER A 40 5.15 -0.95 10.47
N HIS A 41 5.40 0.10 9.68
CA HIS A 41 4.60 1.32 9.66
C HIS A 41 3.19 1.14 9.06
N GLY A 42 2.90 0.01 8.41
CA GLY A 42 1.62 -0.29 7.77
C GLY A 42 0.42 -0.17 8.70
N PHE A 43 0.58 -0.46 10.00
CA PHE A 43 -0.47 -0.28 11.02
C PHE A 43 -0.87 1.18 11.22
N LEU A 44 0.05 2.12 11.04
CA LEU A 44 -0.19 3.55 11.27
C LEU A 44 -1.00 4.18 10.12
N ILE A 45 -0.89 3.63 8.92
CA ILE A 45 -1.48 4.24 7.72
C ILE A 45 -3.01 4.32 7.79
N PRO A 46 -3.77 3.26 8.15
CA PRO A 46 -5.21 3.37 8.36
C PRO A 46 -5.60 4.43 9.40
N ILE A 47 -4.82 4.56 10.48
CA ILE A 47 -5.05 5.54 11.54
C ILE A 47 -4.86 6.95 11.01
N VAL A 48 -3.78 7.18 10.26
CA VAL A 48 -3.50 8.47 9.61
C VAL A 48 -4.57 8.79 8.58
N CYS A 49 -5.01 7.82 7.75
CA CYS A 49 -6.11 8.01 6.80
C CYS A 49 -7.41 8.43 7.52
N LEU A 50 -7.78 7.76 8.61
CA LEU A 50 -8.96 8.13 9.39
C LEU A 50 -8.83 9.54 9.98
N TRP A 51 -7.65 9.89 10.49
CA TRP A 51 -7.38 11.23 10.99
C TRP A 51 -7.46 12.29 9.88
N LEU A 52 -6.90 12.04 8.70
CA LEU A 52 -7.00 12.95 7.55
C LEU A 52 -8.46 13.16 7.14
N VAL A 53 -9.25 12.09 7.05
CA VAL A 53 -10.69 12.19 6.75
C VAL A 53 -11.41 12.99 7.84
N TRP A 54 -11.05 12.81 9.11
CA TRP A 54 -11.62 13.55 10.23
C TRP A 54 -11.30 15.05 10.18
N GLN A 55 -10.10 15.44 9.74
CA GLN A 55 -9.75 16.85 9.54
C GLN A 55 -10.60 17.50 8.46
N MET A 56 -10.99 16.73 7.45
CA MET A 56 -11.75 17.23 6.31
C MET A 56 -13.26 17.26 6.57
N ARG A 57 -13.75 16.76 7.72
CA ARG A 57 -15.17 16.56 8.02
C ARG A 57 -16.06 17.78 7.74
N ASP A 58 -15.57 18.99 7.99
CA ASP A 58 -16.37 20.20 7.84
C ASP A 58 -16.56 20.57 6.36
N ASN A 59 -15.58 20.24 5.52
CA ASN A 59 -15.72 20.27 4.05
C ASN A 59 -16.64 19.15 3.56
N LEU A 60 -16.60 17.96 4.19
CA LEU A 60 -17.42 16.81 3.76
C LEU A 60 -18.91 16.99 4.07
N LYS A 61 -19.26 17.62 5.20
CA LYS A 61 -20.65 17.77 5.67
C LYS A 61 -21.55 18.53 4.70
N ASN A 62 -21.01 19.51 3.99
CA ASN A 62 -21.77 20.39 3.10
C ASN A 62 -21.77 19.92 1.64
N MET A 63 -21.08 18.82 1.32
CA MET A 63 -21.04 18.31 -0.04
C MET A 63 -22.35 17.60 -0.43
N VAL A 64 -22.80 17.87 -1.65
CA VAL A 64 -23.93 17.17 -2.25
C VAL A 64 -23.49 15.74 -2.61
N ILE A 65 -24.22 14.76 -2.09
CA ILE A 65 -24.01 13.33 -2.36
C ILE A 65 -24.65 12.99 -3.72
N GLU A 66 -23.83 12.62 -4.69
CA GLU A 66 -24.26 12.24 -6.04
C GLU A 66 -23.70 10.85 -6.38
N SER A 67 -24.50 9.80 -6.15
CA SER A 67 -24.08 8.42 -6.41
C SER A 67 -23.63 8.23 -7.86
N ALA A 68 -22.42 7.69 -8.05
CA ALA A 68 -21.88 7.37 -9.36
C ALA A 68 -22.05 5.87 -9.66
N LYS A 69 -22.78 5.55 -10.73
CA LYS A 69 -23.00 4.14 -11.16
C LYS A 69 -21.69 3.42 -11.50
N CYS A 70 -20.65 4.14 -11.93
CA CYS A 70 -19.32 3.58 -12.16
C CYS A 70 -18.71 2.97 -10.89
N GLY A 71 -19.07 3.45 -9.69
CA GLY A 71 -18.59 2.89 -8.44
C GLY A 71 -19.01 1.43 -8.26
N LEU A 72 -20.19 1.03 -8.73
CA LEU A 72 -20.64 -0.36 -8.67
C LEU A 72 -19.82 -1.26 -9.59
N TRP A 73 -19.57 -0.83 -10.83
CA TRP A 73 -18.72 -1.55 -11.77
C TRP A 73 -17.29 -1.71 -11.25
N MET A 74 -16.73 -0.65 -10.66
CA MET A 74 -15.38 -0.68 -10.11
C MET A 74 -15.27 -1.56 -8.85
N THR A 75 -16.31 -1.55 -8.00
CA THR A 75 -16.43 -2.47 -6.87
C THR A 75 -16.47 -3.92 -7.35
N GLY A 76 -17.30 -4.22 -8.36
CA GLY A 76 -17.41 -5.56 -8.94
C GLY A 76 -16.10 -6.02 -9.58
N ALA A 77 -15.43 -5.16 -10.33
CA ALA A 77 -14.12 -5.45 -10.90
C ALA A 77 -13.06 -5.74 -9.82
N GLY A 78 -13.01 -4.93 -8.74
CA GLY A 78 -12.11 -5.17 -7.61
C GLY A 78 -12.39 -6.52 -6.94
N LEU A 79 -13.66 -6.90 -6.76
CA LEU A 79 -14.01 -8.20 -6.20
C LEU A 79 -13.65 -9.38 -7.12
N ILE A 80 -13.81 -9.22 -8.44
CA ILE A 80 -13.37 -10.24 -9.41
C ILE A 80 -11.85 -10.41 -9.35
N ILE A 81 -11.10 -9.30 -9.33
CA ILE A 81 -9.64 -9.33 -9.20
C ILE A 81 -9.23 -10.00 -7.88
N HIS A 82 -9.93 -9.70 -6.77
CA HIS A 82 -9.70 -10.35 -5.47
C HIS A 82 -9.83 -11.87 -5.56
N VAL A 83 -10.92 -12.37 -6.14
CA VAL A 83 -11.17 -13.81 -6.29
C VAL A 83 -10.11 -14.48 -7.18
N LEU A 84 -9.73 -13.82 -8.28
CA LEU A 84 -8.66 -14.30 -9.15
C LEU A 84 -7.31 -14.31 -8.42
N ALA A 85 -6.99 -13.26 -7.67
CA ALA A 85 -5.76 -13.16 -6.89
C ALA A 85 -5.65 -14.28 -5.85
N LEU A 86 -6.76 -14.59 -5.16
CA LEU A 86 -6.83 -15.72 -4.22
C LEU A 86 -6.63 -17.07 -4.93
N SER A 87 -7.17 -17.23 -6.14
CA SER A 87 -7.04 -18.46 -6.94
C SER A 87 -5.60 -18.72 -7.39
N VAL A 88 -4.84 -17.65 -7.65
CA VAL A 88 -3.42 -17.73 -8.04
C VAL A 88 -2.47 -17.53 -6.85
N LYS A 89 -3.01 -17.34 -5.62
CA LYS A 89 -2.26 -17.09 -4.38
C LYS A 89 -1.30 -15.89 -4.45
N VAL A 90 -1.79 -14.79 -5.02
CA VAL A 90 -1.02 -13.54 -5.12
C VAL A 90 -1.66 -12.46 -4.24
N ASP A 91 -1.29 -12.47 -2.96
CA ASP A 91 -1.88 -11.59 -1.93
C ASP A 91 -1.68 -10.10 -2.22
N PHE A 92 -0.55 -9.73 -2.86
CA PHE A 92 -0.31 -8.35 -3.29
C PHE A 92 -1.38 -7.84 -4.28
N ILE A 93 -1.81 -8.67 -5.22
CA ILE A 93 -2.86 -8.29 -6.18
C ILE A 93 -4.20 -8.17 -5.47
N SER A 94 -4.47 -9.04 -4.49
CA SER A 94 -5.64 -8.94 -3.61
C SER A 94 -5.64 -7.64 -2.79
N ALA A 95 -4.48 -7.21 -2.26
CA ALA A 95 -4.36 -5.94 -1.56
C ALA A 95 -4.58 -4.73 -2.50
N LEU A 96 -4.12 -4.79 -3.74
CA LEU A 96 -4.42 -3.75 -4.74
C LEU A 96 -5.90 -3.71 -5.10
N SER A 97 -6.55 -4.86 -5.23
CA SER A 97 -7.98 -4.93 -5.53
C SER A 97 -8.81 -4.38 -4.37
N MET A 98 -8.34 -4.52 -3.12
CA MET A 98 -8.94 -3.90 -1.95
C MET A 98 -9.05 -2.37 -2.11
N LEU A 99 -7.98 -1.69 -2.54
CA LEU A 99 -8.03 -0.25 -2.80
C LEU A 99 -9.02 0.10 -3.90
N MET A 100 -9.02 -0.67 -4.99
CA MET A 100 -9.98 -0.49 -6.09
C MET A 100 -11.44 -0.63 -5.60
N THR A 101 -11.70 -1.61 -4.73
CA THR A 101 -13.00 -1.80 -4.07
C THR A 101 -13.35 -0.62 -3.17
N ILE A 102 -12.42 -0.09 -2.36
CA ILE A 102 -12.64 1.09 -1.52
C ILE A 102 -13.04 2.29 -2.38
N VAL A 103 -12.30 2.58 -3.45
CA VAL A 103 -12.63 3.67 -4.37
C VAL A 103 -14.01 3.44 -5.00
N GLY A 104 -14.32 2.21 -5.41
CA GLY A 104 -15.62 1.82 -5.94
C GLY A 104 -16.78 2.09 -4.95
N ILE A 105 -16.61 1.72 -3.69
CA ILE A 105 -17.59 1.95 -2.61
C ILE A 105 -17.77 3.46 -2.38
N ILE A 106 -16.69 4.24 -2.32
CA ILE A 106 -16.75 5.70 -2.13
C ILE A 106 -17.50 6.36 -3.30
N LEU A 107 -17.19 5.99 -4.54
CA LEU A 107 -17.88 6.51 -5.73
C LEU A 107 -19.35 6.11 -5.76
N HIS A 108 -19.67 4.88 -5.37
CA HIS A 108 -21.04 4.39 -5.34
C HIS A 108 -21.88 5.12 -4.29
N LEU A 109 -21.34 5.35 -3.10
CA LEU A 109 -22.06 5.99 -1.99
C LEU A 109 -22.09 7.52 -2.09
N PHE A 110 -20.98 8.14 -2.46
CA PHE A 110 -20.77 9.59 -2.32
C PHE A 110 -20.46 10.32 -3.64
N GLY A 111 -19.99 9.60 -4.66
CA GLY A 111 -19.73 10.16 -5.98
C GLY A 111 -18.35 10.76 -6.20
N TRP A 112 -18.15 11.30 -7.40
CA TRP A 112 -16.87 11.85 -7.87
C TRP A 112 -16.42 13.12 -7.13
N LYS A 113 -17.36 13.93 -6.65
CA LYS A 113 -17.04 15.14 -5.88
C LYS A 113 -16.38 14.77 -4.55
N MET A 114 -16.95 13.80 -3.84
CA MET A 114 -16.38 13.27 -2.60
C MET A 114 -15.02 12.59 -2.84
N MET A 115 -14.92 11.75 -3.89
CA MET A 115 -13.67 11.05 -4.19
C MET A 115 -12.51 12.01 -4.50
N ARG A 116 -12.77 13.14 -5.17
CA ARG A 116 -11.73 14.16 -5.41
C ARG A 116 -11.19 14.77 -4.13
N VAL A 117 -12.04 14.98 -3.14
CA VAL A 117 -11.61 15.46 -1.82
C VAL A 117 -10.83 14.36 -1.11
N LEU A 118 -11.32 13.12 -1.15
CA LEU A 118 -10.71 11.97 -0.48
C LEU A 118 -9.53 11.33 -1.23
N ILE A 119 -9.08 11.89 -2.35
CA ILE A 119 -8.05 11.26 -3.19
C ILE A 119 -6.72 11.09 -2.45
N PHE A 120 -6.36 12.05 -1.59
CA PHE A 120 -5.14 11.97 -0.80
C PHE A 120 -5.24 10.89 0.30
N PRO A 121 -6.25 10.89 1.21
CA PRO A 121 -6.41 9.80 2.17
C PRO A 121 -6.52 8.41 1.54
N VAL A 122 -7.27 8.28 0.44
CA VAL A 122 -7.47 6.98 -0.22
C VAL A 122 -6.21 6.54 -0.97
N GLY A 123 -5.51 7.46 -1.63
CA GLY A 123 -4.21 7.18 -2.24
C GLY A 123 -3.15 6.82 -1.21
N PHE A 124 -3.20 7.42 -0.02
CA PHE A 124 -2.26 7.13 1.06
C PHE A 124 -2.35 5.68 1.57
N LEU A 125 -3.53 5.04 1.48
CA LEU A 125 -3.71 3.62 1.81
C LEU A 125 -2.84 2.69 0.93
N PHE A 126 -2.37 3.15 -0.23
CA PHE A 126 -1.43 2.39 -1.06
C PHE A 126 -0.12 2.09 -0.34
N PHE A 127 0.38 3.03 0.46
CA PHE A 127 1.66 2.86 1.17
C PHE A 127 1.60 1.79 2.26
N MET A 128 0.40 1.33 2.65
CA MET A 128 0.23 0.24 3.60
C MET A 128 0.46 -1.13 2.94
N ILE A 129 0.38 -1.24 1.61
CA ILE A 129 0.47 -2.53 0.94
C ILE A 129 1.94 -2.97 0.86
N PRO A 130 2.30 -4.11 1.47
CA PRO A 130 3.66 -4.64 1.34
C PRO A 130 3.91 -5.08 -0.10
N PHE A 131 5.00 -4.61 -0.71
CA PHE A 131 5.39 -5.05 -2.04
C PHE A 131 5.88 -6.50 -2.02
N PRO A 132 5.76 -7.24 -3.15
CA PRO A 132 6.27 -8.60 -3.24
C PRO A 132 7.78 -8.65 -2.99
N ASP A 133 8.23 -9.62 -2.18
CA ASP A 133 9.63 -9.77 -1.79
C ASP A 133 10.58 -9.87 -2.99
N VAL A 134 10.14 -10.53 -4.06
CA VAL A 134 10.93 -10.66 -5.31
C VAL A 134 11.25 -9.27 -5.89
N PHE A 135 10.30 -8.35 -5.83
CA PHE A 135 10.48 -7.00 -6.34
C PHE A 135 11.37 -6.17 -5.41
N THR A 136 11.16 -6.27 -4.09
CA THR A 136 11.95 -5.53 -3.10
C THR A 136 13.41 -5.99 -3.12
N ILE A 137 13.68 -7.30 -3.10
CA ILE A 137 15.03 -7.88 -3.16
C ILE A 137 15.74 -7.43 -4.44
N PHE A 138 15.07 -7.50 -5.59
CA PHE A 138 15.65 -7.07 -6.86
C PHE A 138 16.04 -5.59 -6.87
N LEU A 139 15.14 -4.72 -6.39
CA LEU A 139 15.38 -3.28 -6.35
C LEU A 139 16.49 -2.93 -5.34
N THR A 140 16.41 -3.47 -4.14
CA THR A 140 17.42 -3.30 -3.09
C THR A 140 18.78 -3.75 -3.57
N TYR A 141 18.88 -4.91 -4.22
CA TYR A 141 20.15 -5.41 -4.74
C TYR A 141 20.76 -4.48 -5.81
N LYS A 142 19.94 -3.92 -6.71
CA LYS A 142 20.41 -2.93 -7.68
C LYS A 142 20.93 -1.66 -7.03
N LEU A 143 20.23 -1.17 -6.00
CA LEU A 143 20.66 0.00 -5.25
C LEU A 143 21.97 -0.27 -4.49
N LYS A 144 22.12 -1.45 -3.89
CA LYS A 144 23.37 -1.88 -3.23
C LYS A 144 24.55 -1.89 -4.18
N ILE A 145 24.39 -2.39 -5.41
CA ILE A 145 25.45 -2.37 -6.43
C ILE A 145 25.84 -0.92 -6.78
N MET A 146 24.86 -0.04 -7.00
CA MET A 146 25.13 1.38 -7.28
C MET A 146 25.89 2.05 -6.13
N ALA A 147 25.47 1.80 -4.89
CA ALA A 147 26.14 2.28 -3.69
C ALA A 147 27.56 1.72 -3.55
N THR A 148 27.75 0.42 -3.86
CA THR A 148 29.06 -0.25 -3.84
C THR A 148 30.03 0.42 -4.82
N HIS A 149 29.59 0.69 -6.05
CA HIS A 149 30.43 1.39 -7.04
C HIS A 149 30.76 2.82 -6.61
N GLY A 150 29.79 3.56 -6.05
CA GLY A 150 30.03 4.90 -5.51
C GLY A 150 31.04 4.91 -4.34
N ALA A 151 30.91 3.94 -3.43
CA ALA A 151 31.82 3.77 -2.31
C ALA A 151 33.24 3.41 -2.79
N VAL A 152 33.38 2.44 -3.70
CA VAL A 152 34.67 2.04 -4.28
C VAL A 152 35.35 3.20 -5.02
N ALA A 153 34.59 3.99 -5.77
CA ALA A 153 35.12 5.18 -6.44
C ALA A 153 35.67 6.20 -5.43
N THR A 154 34.94 6.42 -4.34
CA THR A 154 35.34 7.36 -3.28
C THR A 154 36.57 6.88 -2.51
N VAL A 155 36.60 5.59 -2.16
CA VAL A 155 37.69 4.98 -1.39
C VAL A 155 38.98 4.90 -2.20
N ASN A 156 38.89 4.51 -3.49
CA ASN A 156 40.04 4.55 -4.40
C ASN A 156 40.54 6.00 -4.61
N ALA A 157 39.65 7.00 -4.65
CA ALA A 157 40.06 8.39 -4.79
C ALA A 157 40.89 8.92 -3.59
N ILE A 158 40.73 8.32 -2.40
CA ILE A 158 41.50 8.64 -1.19
C ILE A 158 42.78 7.76 -1.09
N GLY A 159 43.02 6.89 -2.08
CA GLY A 159 44.25 6.11 -2.21
C GLY A 159 44.22 4.72 -1.57
N ILE A 160 43.04 4.25 -1.12
CA ILE A 160 42.88 2.90 -0.57
C ILE A 160 42.42 1.97 -1.70
N PRO A 161 43.25 0.99 -2.12
CA PRO A 161 42.90 0.11 -3.21
C PRO A 161 41.74 -0.80 -2.80
N CYS A 162 40.63 -0.71 -3.53
CA CYS A 162 39.47 -1.58 -3.34
C CYS A 162 38.79 -1.86 -4.68
N ILE A 163 38.12 -3.01 -4.77
CA ILE A 163 37.35 -3.42 -5.95
C ILE A 163 35.90 -3.73 -5.56
N ALA A 164 34.98 -3.49 -6.48
CA ALA A 164 33.57 -3.84 -6.32
C ALA A 164 33.31 -5.24 -6.90
N GLU A 165 32.74 -6.14 -6.10
CA GLU A 165 32.23 -7.43 -6.55
C GLU A 165 30.76 -7.59 -6.09
N GLY A 166 29.83 -7.31 -7.00
CA GLY A 166 28.40 -7.26 -6.67
C GLY A 166 28.10 -6.18 -5.64
N ALA A 167 27.48 -6.56 -4.51
CA ALA A 167 27.21 -5.69 -3.38
C ALA A 167 28.33 -5.69 -2.32
N LYS A 168 29.52 -6.20 -2.65
CA LYS A 168 30.67 -6.29 -1.75
C LYS A 168 31.81 -5.40 -2.22
N ILE A 169 32.49 -4.79 -1.27
CA ILE A 169 33.72 -4.02 -1.45
C ILE A 169 34.86 -4.89 -0.94
N ILE A 170 35.79 -5.26 -1.81
CA ILE A 170 36.94 -6.11 -1.47
C ILE A 170 38.15 -5.22 -1.26
N LEU A 171 38.77 -5.36 -0.09
CA LEU A 171 40.04 -4.78 0.30
C LEU A 171 41.10 -5.91 0.35
N PRO A 172 42.41 -5.58 0.48
CA PRO A 172 43.46 -6.59 0.49
C PRO A 172 43.29 -7.68 1.55
N ASP A 173 42.82 -7.32 2.75
CA ASP A 173 42.75 -8.22 3.91
C ASP A 173 41.31 -8.52 4.38
N THR A 174 40.30 -7.87 3.80
CA THR A 174 38.90 -7.99 4.26
C THR A 174 37.89 -7.61 3.18
N PHE A 175 36.61 -7.89 3.43
CA PHE A 175 35.51 -7.42 2.59
C PHE A 175 34.45 -6.72 3.44
N LEU A 176 33.79 -5.73 2.85
CA LEU A 176 32.64 -5.05 3.42
C LEU A 176 31.42 -5.33 2.56
N GLU A 177 30.32 -5.73 3.17
CA GLU A 177 29.05 -5.96 2.47
C GLU A 177 28.13 -4.74 2.63
N VAL A 178 27.57 -4.28 1.52
CA VAL A 178 26.65 -3.14 1.53
C VAL A 178 25.25 -3.59 1.95
N GLY A 179 24.82 -3.06 3.10
CA GLY A 179 23.52 -3.27 3.74
C GLY A 179 22.33 -2.75 2.94
#